data_AF-A0A6J6EH20-F1
#
_entry.id   AF-A0A6J6EH20-F1
#
_cell.length_a   1.000
_cell.length_b   1.000
_cell.length_c   1.000
_cell.angle_alpha   90.00
_cell.angle_beta   90.00
_cell.angle_gamma   90.00
#
_symmetry.space_group_name_H-M   'P 1'
#
loop_
_entity.id
_entity.type
_entity.pdbx_description
1 polymer ?
#
loop_
_entity_poly.entity_id
_entity_poly.type
_entity_poly.pdbx_seq_one_letter_code
_entity_poly.pdbx_strand_id
1 'polypeptide(L)'
;MSEELGKGHPYFGQVAVLTTKHEKLPLIAPLFSQLINLKITQCNEDTDQLGTFSGEVERNLPPLETAIKKAKLGMDKLGVSLGLASEGSIGPDAEVGFFNSDVEYLVFVDACRDLVISEMFRSFDIRAGSLVAEPGHEISGFLKKVDFPNHKLIVTANSGSKSSPIKGIGTLDELESAIELNAKISNDGKALIQSDLRAHCSPSRRKNIAHVAQLLATRISKQCKVCDAPGWGRVDYERGLECITCGEHKPLAIKREIFGCISCEHWEGGELIREFLDPAHCDFCNP
;
A
#
# COMPACT_ATOMS: atom_id res chain seq x y z
N MET A 1 -17.83 -22.35 14.49
CA MET A 1 -16.81 -23.02 13.64
C MET A 1 -15.54 -22.19 13.45
N SER A 2 -15.57 -20.85 13.46
CA SER A 2 -14.37 -20.01 13.32
C SER A 2 -13.48 -19.93 14.58
N GLU A 3 -14.04 -20.01 15.78
CA GLU A 3 -13.26 -19.87 17.03
C GLU A 3 -12.39 -21.09 17.38
N GLU A 4 -12.77 -22.31 16.98
CA GLU A 4 -11.98 -23.52 17.27
C GLU A 4 -10.79 -23.68 16.33
N LEU A 5 -10.92 -23.27 15.06
CA LEU A 5 -9.82 -23.24 14.08
C LEU A 5 -8.72 -22.24 14.47
N GLY A 6 -9.07 -21.16 15.16
CA GLY A 6 -8.10 -20.15 15.61
C GLY A 6 -7.13 -20.65 16.68
N LYS A 7 -7.57 -21.50 17.62
CA LYS A 7 -6.76 -21.91 18.79
C LYS A 7 -5.53 -22.76 18.45
N GLY A 8 -5.52 -23.44 17.30
CA GLY A 8 -4.38 -24.23 16.83
C GLY A 8 -3.33 -23.42 16.04
N HIS A 9 -3.62 -22.16 15.73
CA HIS A 9 -2.75 -21.34 14.89
C HIS A 9 -1.50 -20.84 15.66
N PRO A 10 -0.29 -20.86 15.07
CA PRO A 10 0.96 -20.50 15.76
C PRO A 10 1.03 -19.05 16.26
N TYR A 11 0.19 -18.17 15.70
CA TYR A 11 0.09 -16.75 16.10
C TYR A 11 -1.11 -16.43 16.99
N PHE A 12 -1.91 -17.43 17.37
CA PHE A 12 -3.06 -17.19 18.23
C PHE A 12 -2.64 -16.68 19.61
N GLY A 13 -3.19 -15.53 20.03
CA GLY A 13 -2.88 -14.90 21.30
C GLY A 13 -1.49 -14.28 21.39
N GLN A 14 -0.69 -14.31 20.31
CA GLN A 14 0.62 -13.67 20.26
C GLN A 14 0.48 -12.15 20.11
N VAL A 15 1.62 -11.45 20.20
CA VAL A 15 1.71 -10.01 19.98
C VAL A 15 2.70 -9.73 18.85
N ALA A 16 2.30 -8.93 17.87
CA ALA A 16 3.16 -8.39 16.83
C ALA A 16 3.25 -6.86 16.94
N VAL A 17 4.41 -6.31 16.57
CA VAL A 17 4.62 -4.86 16.51
C VAL A 17 4.38 -4.34 15.11
N LEU A 18 3.55 -3.32 14.95
CA LEU A 18 3.42 -2.54 13.73
C LEU A 18 4.33 -1.31 13.81
N THR A 19 5.41 -1.31 13.03
CA THR A 19 6.30 -0.14 12.87
C THR A 19 5.67 0.83 11.88
N THR A 20 5.06 1.90 12.40
CA THR A 20 4.37 2.86 11.55
C THR A 20 4.30 4.26 12.16
N LYS A 21 4.22 5.25 11.27
CA LYS A 21 3.71 6.59 11.55
C LYS A 21 2.29 6.74 10.95
N HIS A 22 1.60 7.83 11.28
CA HIS A 22 0.35 8.26 10.64
C HIS A 22 -0.90 7.36 10.85
N GLU A 23 -1.12 6.89 12.08
CA GLU A 23 -2.40 6.30 12.52
C GLU A 23 -2.90 5.10 11.67
N LYS A 24 -1.99 4.22 11.25
CA LYS A 24 -2.37 3.02 10.49
C LYS A 24 -2.84 1.87 11.37
N LEU A 25 -2.49 1.87 12.66
CA LEU A 25 -2.86 0.79 13.60
C LEU A 25 -4.37 0.49 13.60
N PRO A 26 -5.29 1.47 13.67
CA PRO A 26 -6.73 1.20 13.67
C PRO A 26 -7.25 0.58 12.36
N LEU A 27 -6.52 0.73 11.25
CA LEU A 27 -6.88 0.13 9.95
C LEU A 27 -6.43 -1.33 9.83
N ILE A 28 -5.35 -1.69 10.53
CA ILE A 28 -4.66 -2.96 10.38
C ILE A 28 -5.02 -3.91 11.54
N ALA A 29 -4.93 -3.45 12.78
CA ALA A 29 -5.05 -4.28 13.97
C ALA A 29 -6.35 -5.11 14.07
N PRO A 30 -7.54 -4.56 13.75
CA PRO A 30 -8.79 -5.31 13.90
C PRO A 30 -8.84 -6.58 13.02
N LEU A 31 -8.25 -6.54 11.82
CA LEU A 31 -8.34 -7.63 10.84
C LEU A 31 -7.58 -8.88 11.30
N PHE A 32 -6.42 -8.68 11.93
CA PHE A 32 -5.62 -9.76 12.51
C PHE A 32 -6.23 -10.31 13.80
N SER A 33 -6.78 -9.42 14.64
CA SER A 33 -7.46 -9.82 15.86
C SER A 33 -8.70 -10.67 15.56
N GLN A 34 -9.47 -10.31 14.53
CA GLN A 34 -10.69 -11.03 14.14
C GLN A 34 -10.41 -12.39 13.51
N LEU A 35 -9.37 -12.51 12.68
CA LEU A 35 -9.10 -13.75 11.95
C LEU A 35 -8.30 -14.78 12.75
N ILE A 36 -7.31 -14.34 13.53
CA ILE A 36 -6.35 -15.24 14.19
C ILE A 36 -6.04 -14.86 15.64
N ASN A 37 -6.76 -13.89 16.23
CA ASN A 37 -6.52 -13.39 17.58
C ASN A 37 -5.06 -12.95 17.83
N LEU A 38 -4.41 -12.42 16.78
CA LEU A 38 -3.08 -11.82 16.88
C LEU A 38 -3.23 -10.36 17.31
N LYS A 39 -2.68 -10.00 18.47
CA LYS A 39 -2.70 -8.63 18.96
C LYS A 39 -1.61 -7.82 18.26
N ILE A 40 -1.98 -6.66 17.74
CA ILE A 40 -1.02 -5.74 17.13
C ILE A 40 -0.83 -4.52 18.04
N THR A 41 0.41 -4.23 18.41
CA THR A 41 0.81 -2.99 19.11
C THR A 41 1.56 -2.09 18.16
N GLN A 42 1.64 -0.79 18.45
CA GLN A 42 2.31 0.18 17.59
C GLN A 42 3.69 0.54 18.13
N CYS A 43 4.69 0.55 17.24
CA CYS A 43 5.98 1.19 17.48
C CYS A 43 6.03 2.47 16.65
N ASN A 44 6.03 3.61 17.36
CA ASN A 44 6.18 4.93 16.77
C ASN A 44 7.65 5.17 16.48
N GLU A 45 8.08 4.80 15.28
CA GLU A 45 9.44 5.06 14.83
C GLU A 45 9.52 6.01 13.66
N ASP A 46 10.51 6.89 13.77
CA ASP A 46 10.92 7.73 12.67
C ASP A 46 11.65 6.89 11.63
N THR A 47 10.90 6.50 10.61
CA THR A 47 11.42 5.76 9.46
C THR A 47 11.63 6.69 8.27
N ASP A 48 11.63 8.01 8.49
CA ASP A 48 11.83 9.01 7.43
C ASP A 48 13.23 8.88 6.81
N GLN A 49 14.19 8.27 7.53
CA GLN A 49 15.49 7.84 6.98
C GLN A 49 15.37 6.81 5.84
N LEU A 50 14.24 6.11 5.73
CA LEU A 50 13.93 5.17 4.66
C LEU A 50 13.17 5.84 3.50
N GLY A 51 12.88 7.15 3.61
CA GLY A 51 12.19 7.97 2.62
C GLY A 51 10.83 8.49 3.10
N THR A 52 10.36 9.62 2.55
CA THR A 52 9.08 10.24 2.94
C THR A 52 8.11 10.43 1.77
N PHE A 53 6.80 10.40 2.07
CA PHE A 53 5.75 10.72 1.09
C PHE A 53 5.73 12.19 0.69
N SER A 54 6.24 13.09 1.53
CA SER A 54 6.35 14.52 1.26
C SER A 54 7.54 14.88 0.36
N GLY A 55 8.38 13.92 -0.02
CA GLY A 55 9.56 14.16 -0.87
C GLY A 55 10.73 14.86 -0.16
N GLU A 56 10.71 14.90 1.17
CA GLU A 56 11.80 15.48 1.97
C GLU A 56 13.03 14.57 2.04
N VAL A 57 12.82 13.24 2.04
CA VAL A 57 13.88 12.23 1.99
C VAL A 57 13.61 11.26 0.84
N GLU A 58 14.63 11.02 0.02
CA GLU A 58 14.57 10.12 -1.13
C GLU A 58 14.47 8.65 -0.72
N ARG A 59 13.76 7.86 -1.52
CA ARG A 59 13.57 6.41 -1.29
C ARG A 59 14.63 5.63 -2.06
N ASN A 60 15.51 4.96 -1.32
CA ASN A 60 16.68 4.27 -1.89
C ASN A 60 16.52 2.75 -2.04
N LEU A 61 15.39 2.18 -1.60
CA LEU A 61 15.14 0.74 -1.60
C LEU A 61 13.79 0.43 -2.23
N PRO A 62 13.61 -0.76 -2.83
CA PRO A 62 12.31 -1.24 -3.27
C PRO A 62 11.27 -1.20 -2.12
N PRO A 63 9.98 -0.95 -2.40
CA PRO A 63 8.95 -0.83 -1.36
C PRO A 63 8.85 -2.06 -0.42
N LEU A 64 8.95 -3.27 -0.98
CA LEU A 64 8.91 -4.51 -0.20
C LEU A 64 10.10 -4.61 0.77
N GLU A 65 11.32 -4.36 0.30
CA GLU A 65 12.53 -4.38 1.14
C GLU A 65 12.48 -3.30 2.23
N THR A 66 11.96 -2.12 1.89
CA THR A 66 11.74 -1.02 2.83
C THR A 66 10.79 -1.45 3.94
N ALA A 67 9.65 -2.07 3.59
CA ALA A 67 8.70 -2.59 4.56
C ALA A 67 9.32 -3.67 5.44
N ILE A 68 10.10 -4.62 4.89
CA ILE A 68 10.80 -5.64 5.68
C ILE A 68 11.76 -5.00 6.69
N LYS A 69 12.63 -4.08 6.25
CA LYS A 69 13.58 -3.38 7.14
C LYS A 69 12.85 -2.60 8.23
N LYS A 70 11.74 -1.95 7.88
CA LYS A 70 10.90 -1.22 8.81
C LYS A 70 10.25 -2.12 9.86
N ALA A 71 9.75 -3.30 9.47
CA ALA A 71 9.21 -4.28 10.42
C ALA A 71 10.30 -4.72 11.41
N LYS A 72 11.49 -5.09 10.90
CA LYS A 72 12.64 -5.50 11.71
C LYS A 72 13.13 -4.41 12.68
N LEU A 73 13.16 -3.15 12.25
CA LEU A 73 13.55 -2.03 13.13
C LEU A 73 12.68 -1.93 14.39
N GLY A 74 11.36 -2.05 14.23
CA GLY A 74 10.45 -2.02 15.39
C GLY A 74 10.54 -3.28 16.25
N MET A 75 10.81 -4.43 15.63
CA MET A 75 11.08 -5.69 16.33
C MET A 75 12.31 -5.56 17.23
N ASP A 76 13.42 -5.09 16.67
CA ASP A 76 14.70 -4.93 17.37
C ASP A 76 14.57 -3.95 18.54
N LYS A 77 13.89 -2.81 18.32
CA LYS A 77 13.68 -1.80 19.37
C LYS A 77 12.88 -2.32 20.56
N LEU A 78 11.83 -3.10 20.29
CA LEU A 78 10.94 -3.60 21.35
C LEU A 78 11.36 -4.98 21.87
N GLY A 79 12.38 -5.61 21.29
CA GLY A 79 12.83 -6.96 21.65
C GLY A 79 11.76 -8.02 21.38
N VAL A 80 11.00 -7.90 20.30
CA VAL A 80 9.92 -8.84 19.93
C VAL A 80 10.26 -9.59 18.64
N SER A 81 9.70 -10.79 18.46
CA SER A 81 10.00 -11.66 17.32
C SER A 81 9.03 -11.56 16.14
N LEU A 82 7.90 -10.85 16.32
CA LEU A 82 6.87 -10.68 15.30
C LEU A 82 6.72 -9.20 14.93
N GLY A 83 6.89 -8.86 13.66
CA GLY A 83 6.84 -7.48 13.17
C GLY A 83 5.95 -7.31 11.95
N LEU A 84 5.37 -6.13 11.83
CA LEU A 84 4.54 -5.66 10.73
C LEU A 84 5.03 -4.29 10.28
N ALA A 85 4.97 -4.05 8.97
CA ALA A 85 5.18 -2.71 8.43
C ALA A 85 4.46 -2.56 7.10
N SER A 86 4.04 -1.33 6.83
CA SER A 86 3.49 -0.94 5.53
C SER A 86 4.40 0.07 4.85
N GLU A 87 4.48 -0.05 3.53
CA GLU A 87 5.09 0.93 2.63
C GLU A 87 4.16 1.13 1.44
N GLY A 88 4.09 2.36 0.91
CA GLY A 88 3.21 2.64 -0.22
C GLY A 88 3.83 3.61 -1.20
N SER A 89 3.33 3.60 -2.43
CA SER A 89 3.75 4.54 -3.46
C SER A 89 2.52 5.04 -4.20
N ILE A 90 2.48 6.35 -4.45
CA ILE A 90 1.43 6.98 -5.23
C ILE A 90 2.12 7.82 -6.30
N GLY A 91 1.74 7.58 -7.56
CA GLY A 91 2.31 8.28 -8.69
C GLY A 91 1.81 7.74 -10.01
N PRO A 92 2.37 8.22 -11.15
CA PRO A 92 2.04 7.72 -12.47
C PRO A 92 2.24 6.22 -12.54
N ASP A 93 1.24 5.52 -13.07
CA ASP A 93 1.25 4.08 -13.13
C ASP A 93 2.23 3.56 -14.21
N ALA A 94 3.05 2.56 -13.90
CA ALA A 94 4.05 2.05 -14.82
C ALA A 94 3.46 1.30 -16.03
N GLU A 95 2.27 0.69 -15.89
CA GLU A 95 1.61 -0.07 -16.94
C GLU A 95 0.57 0.78 -17.69
N VAL A 96 -0.08 1.70 -16.98
CA VAL A 96 -1.20 2.52 -17.49
C VAL A 96 -0.89 4.00 -17.30
N GLY A 97 0.25 4.45 -17.85
CA GLY A 97 0.92 5.74 -17.59
C GLY A 97 0.14 7.05 -17.64
N PHE A 98 -1.15 7.03 -18.00
CA PHE A 98 -2.05 8.18 -17.92
C PHE A 98 -2.75 8.34 -16.57
N PHE A 99 -2.77 7.30 -15.72
CA PHE A 99 -3.44 7.33 -14.42
C PHE A 99 -2.42 7.28 -13.27
N ASN A 100 -2.75 7.94 -12.17
CA ASN A 100 -2.04 7.70 -10.91
C ASN A 100 -2.57 6.40 -10.30
N SER A 101 -1.68 5.55 -9.78
CA SER A 101 -2.05 4.44 -8.93
C SER A 101 -1.49 4.59 -7.53
N ASP A 102 -2.20 4.01 -6.58
CA ASP A 102 -1.75 3.78 -5.22
C ASP A 102 -1.40 2.30 -5.07
N VAL A 103 -0.14 2.03 -4.74
CA VAL A 103 0.38 0.69 -4.48
C VAL A 103 0.76 0.62 -3.02
N GLU A 104 0.04 -0.20 -2.26
CA GLU A 104 0.28 -0.44 -0.83
C GLU A 104 0.84 -1.84 -0.62
N TYR A 105 1.95 -1.93 0.11
CA TYR A 105 2.55 -3.16 0.60
C TYR A 105 2.33 -3.27 2.10
N LEU A 106 2.02 -4.49 2.55
CA LEU A 106 2.07 -4.84 3.97
C LEU A 106 2.88 -6.12 4.13
N VAL A 107 3.79 -6.12 5.10
CA VAL A 107 4.70 -7.22 5.38
C VAL A 107 4.55 -7.64 6.82
N PHE A 108 4.54 -8.95 7.06
CA PHE A 108 4.67 -9.62 8.35
C PHE A 108 5.98 -10.41 8.41
N VAL A 109 6.73 -10.25 9.49
CA VAL A 109 8.02 -10.91 9.73
C VAL A 109 7.92 -11.73 11.01
N ASP A 110 8.32 -13.01 10.93
CA ASP A 110 8.50 -13.90 12.08
C ASP A 110 9.97 -14.33 12.16
N ALA A 111 10.70 -13.77 13.12
CA ALA A 111 12.11 -14.09 13.32
C ALA A 111 12.35 -15.51 13.87
N CYS A 112 11.39 -16.08 14.60
CA CYS A 112 11.52 -17.43 15.16
C CYS A 112 11.39 -18.52 14.10
N ARG A 113 10.60 -18.26 13.05
CA ARG A 113 10.38 -19.19 11.93
C ARG A 113 11.11 -18.81 10.64
N ASP A 114 11.87 -17.71 10.67
CA ASP A 114 12.52 -17.11 9.50
C ASP A 114 11.54 -16.88 8.33
N LEU A 115 10.38 -16.31 8.63
CA LEU A 115 9.32 -16.06 7.64
C LEU A 115 9.18 -14.58 7.33
N VAL A 116 8.96 -14.31 6.04
CA VAL A 116 8.48 -13.02 5.54
C VAL A 116 7.25 -13.29 4.68
N ILE A 117 6.08 -12.85 5.16
CA ILE A 117 4.81 -12.95 4.44
C ILE A 117 4.44 -11.54 4.00
N SER A 118 4.13 -11.35 2.73
CA SER A 118 3.80 -10.02 2.20
C SER A 118 2.62 -10.07 1.26
N GLU A 119 1.87 -8.98 1.22
CA GLU A 119 0.81 -8.75 0.25
C GLU A 119 0.93 -7.34 -0.34
N MET A 120 0.40 -7.17 -1.54
CA MET A 120 0.36 -5.91 -2.26
C MET A 120 -1.04 -5.66 -2.79
N PHE A 121 -1.49 -4.42 -2.70
CA PHE A 121 -2.72 -3.96 -3.32
C PHE A 121 -2.45 -2.72 -4.17
N ARG A 122 -2.90 -2.76 -5.42
CA ARG A 122 -2.83 -1.64 -6.36
C ARG A 122 -4.24 -1.15 -6.68
N SER A 123 -4.43 0.17 -6.62
CA SER A 123 -5.72 0.81 -6.87
C SER A 123 -5.54 2.07 -7.71
N PHE A 124 -6.51 2.32 -8.59
CA PHE A 124 -6.64 3.56 -9.37
C PHE A 124 -7.63 4.55 -8.75
N ASP A 125 -8.30 4.17 -7.65
CA ASP A 125 -9.32 4.99 -6.99
C ASP A 125 -8.73 6.07 -6.06
N ILE A 126 -7.41 6.27 -6.10
CA ILE A 126 -6.71 7.26 -5.29
C ILE A 126 -7.13 8.67 -5.71
N ARG A 127 -7.67 9.45 -4.76
CA ARG A 127 -7.94 10.86 -4.98
C ARG A 127 -6.66 11.64 -4.71
N ALA A 128 -5.96 12.02 -5.77
CA ALA A 128 -4.75 12.84 -5.66
C ALA A 128 -4.75 13.92 -6.74
N GLY A 129 -4.33 15.12 -6.38
CA GLY A 129 -4.20 16.22 -7.32
C GLY A 129 -3.23 17.29 -6.84
N SER A 130 -2.83 18.15 -7.77
CA SER A 130 -2.08 19.37 -7.51
C SER A 130 -2.67 20.55 -8.28
N LEU A 131 -2.50 21.75 -7.73
CA LEU A 131 -2.90 23.02 -8.34
C LEU A 131 -1.90 24.10 -7.95
N VAL A 132 -1.53 24.94 -8.89
CA VAL A 132 -0.78 26.17 -8.62
C VAL A 132 -1.78 27.34 -8.63
N ALA A 133 -1.82 28.12 -7.56
CA ALA A 133 -2.78 29.20 -7.40
C ALA A 133 -2.14 30.46 -6.78
N GLU A 134 -2.71 31.61 -7.13
CA GLU A 134 -2.44 32.90 -6.48
C GLU A 134 -3.41 33.08 -5.31
N PRO A 135 -3.08 33.91 -4.30
CA PRO A 135 -4.04 34.29 -3.26
C PRO A 135 -5.34 34.86 -3.86
N GLY A 136 -6.49 34.39 -3.39
CA GLY A 136 -7.81 34.81 -3.88
C GLY A 136 -8.28 34.16 -5.20
N HIS A 137 -7.51 33.25 -5.80
CA HIS A 137 -7.95 32.50 -6.97
C HIS A 137 -9.13 31.58 -6.62
N GLU A 138 -10.13 31.49 -7.50
CA GLU A 138 -11.23 30.52 -7.41
C GLU A 138 -10.69 29.08 -7.59
N ILE A 139 -10.78 28.25 -6.54
CA ILE A 139 -10.25 26.87 -6.54
C ILE A 139 -11.28 25.80 -6.15
N SER A 140 -12.57 26.13 -6.04
CA SER A 140 -13.62 25.22 -5.54
C SER A 140 -13.74 23.94 -6.38
N GLY A 141 -13.57 24.04 -7.70
CA GLY A 141 -13.56 22.88 -8.60
C GLY A 141 -12.45 21.89 -8.26
N PHE A 142 -11.26 22.39 -7.92
CA PHE A 142 -10.14 21.56 -7.45
C PHE A 142 -10.43 20.93 -6.09
N LEU A 143 -10.92 21.71 -5.13
CA LEU A 143 -11.25 21.22 -3.77
C LEU A 143 -12.26 20.06 -3.82
N LYS A 144 -13.30 20.19 -4.65
CA LYS A 144 -14.27 19.11 -4.88
C LYS A 144 -13.62 17.88 -5.52
N LYS A 145 -12.75 18.07 -6.50
CA LYS A 145 -12.06 16.96 -7.21
C LYS A 145 -11.21 16.13 -6.25
N VAL A 146 -10.49 16.77 -5.33
CA VAL A 146 -9.59 16.11 -4.37
C VAL A 146 -10.26 15.69 -3.06
N ASP A 147 -11.59 15.82 -2.94
CA ASP A 147 -12.37 15.44 -1.74
C ASP A 147 -11.98 16.23 -0.46
N PHE A 148 -11.64 17.51 -0.61
CA PHE A 148 -11.46 18.41 0.53
C PHE A 148 -12.82 18.75 1.18
N PRO A 149 -12.94 18.79 2.53
CA PRO A 149 -11.88 18.70 3.55
C PRO A 149 -11.60 17.28 4.08
N ASN A 150 -12.29 16.24 3.57
CA ASN A 150 -12.07 14.86 4.03
C ASN A 150 -10.64 14.39 3.73
N HIS A 151 -10.14 14.74 2.54
CA HIS A 151 -8.75 14.64 2.18
C HIS A 151 -8.05 15.97 2.47
N LYS A 152 -7.11 15.95 3.42
CA LYS A 152 -6.32 17.13 3.80
C LYS A 152 -5.36 17.54 2.69
N LEU A 153 -4.90 18.78 2.74
CA LEU A 153 -3.97 19.34 1.75
C LEU A 153 -2.60 19.67 2.36
N ILE A 154 -1.62 19.80 1.47
CA ILE A 154 -0.31 20.37 1.72
C ILE A 154 -0.17 21.61 0.83
N VAL A 155 0.41 22.68 1.38
CA VAL A 155 0.74 23.90 0.62
C VAL A 155 2.22 24.24 0.78
N THR A 156 2.88 24.50 -0.34
CA THR A 156 4.28 24.96 -0.43
C THR A 156 4.40 26.19 -1.33
N ALA A 157 5.53 26.88 -1.30
CA ALA A 157 5.87 27.87 -2.32
C ALA A 157 5.96 27.18 -3.69
N ASN A 158 5.47 27.82 -4.75
CA ASN A 158 5.54 27.24 -6.09
C ASN A 158 6.95 27.35 -6.70
N SER A 159 7.66 28.43 -6.40
CA SER A 159 8.99 28.70 -6.93
C SER A 159 9.90 29.42 -5.91
N GLY A 160 11.20 29.35 -6.10
CA GLY A 160 12.19 29.97 -5.20
C GLY A 160 12.80 28.99 -4.21
N SER A 161 13.32 29.51 -3.09
CA SER A 161 13.96 28.71 -2.04
C SER A 161 12.99 27.71 -1.42
N LYS A 162 13.46 26.50 -1.12
CA LYS A 162 12.65 25.43 -0.48
C LYS A 162 11.98 25.97 0.79
N SER A 163 10.66 26.10 0.76
CA SER A 163 9.86 26.38 1.96
C SER A 163 9.44 25.07 2.61
N SER A 164 9.33 25.08 3.95
CA SER A 164 8.78 23.94 4.67
C SER A 164 7.28 23.81 4.34
N PRO A 165 6.81 22.66 3.81
CA PRO A 165 5.40 22.45 3.51
C PRO A 165 4.52 22.63 4.76
N ILE A 166 3.41 23.38 4.61
CA ILE A 166 2.32 23.38 5.60
C ILE A 166 1.44 22.18 5.29
N LYS A 167 1.44 21.17 6.16
CA LYS A 167 0.82 19.86 5.91
C LYS A 167 -0.42 19.65 6.76
N GLY A 168 -1.39 18.89 6.26
CA GLY A 168 -2.56 18.45 7.03
C GLY A 168 -3.63 19.53 7.17
N ILE A 169 -3.71 20.45 6.20
CA ILE A 169 -4.69 21.53 6.13
C ILE A 169 -6.08 20.91 5.95
N GLY A 170 -7.00 21.22 6.86
CA GLY A 170 -8.33 20.63 6.93
C GLY A 170 -9.49 21.62 6.90
N THR A 171 -9.22 22.92 6.85
CA THR A 171 -10.24 23.98 6.79
C THR A 171 -9.93 25.01 5.71
N LEU A 172 -10.95 25.75 5.26
CA LEU A 172 -10.79 26.79 4.24
C LEU A 172 -9.90 27.93 4.77
N ASP A 173 -10.12 28.37 6.01
CA ASP A 173 -9.32 29.44 6.64
C ASP A 173 -7.83 29.07 6.73
N GLU A 174 -7.52 27.82 7.10
CA GLU A 174 -6.15 27.30 7.11
C GLU A 174 -5.55 27.27 5.70
N LEU A 175 -6.34 26.88 4.70
CA LEU A 175 -5.91 26.81 3.31
C LEU A 175 -5.60 28.19 2.74
N GLU A 176 -6.50 29.16 2.93
CA GLU A 176 -6.32 30.54 2.48
C GLU A 176 -5.07 31.16 3.12
N SER A 177 -4.94 31.01 4.44
CA SER A 177 -3.76 31.47 5.18
C SER A 177 -2.47 30.82 4.67
N ALA A 178 -2.49 29.52 4.40
CA ALA A 178 -1.33 28.79 3.89
C ALA A 178 -0.94 29.22 2.47
N ILE A 179 -1.92 29.49 1.60
CA ILE A 179 -1.71 30.00 0.24
C ILE A 179 -1.07 31.39 0.32
N GLU A 180 -1.61 32.30 1.13
CA GLU A 180 -1.05 33.64 1.29
C GLU A 180 0.40 33.62 1.79
N LEU A 181 0.69 32.83 2.81
CA LEU A 181 2.02 32.72 3.39
C LEU A 181 3.04 32.18 2.37
N ASN A 182 2.68 31.12 1.63
CA ASN A 182 3.58 30.52 0.66
C ASN A 182 3.72 31.34 -0.62
N ALA A 183 2.67 32.03 -1.05
CA ALA A 183 2.73 32.97 -2.18
C ALA A 183 3.67 34.14 -1.91
N LYS A 184 3.67 34.69 -0.67
CA LYS A 184 4.55 35.81 -0.26
C LYS A 184 6.04 35.49 -0.36
N ILE A 185 6.43 34.23 -0.15
CA ILE A 185 7.82 33.77 -0.21
C ILE A 185 8.18 33.14 -1.56
N SER A 186 7.20 32.93 -2.44
CA SER A 186 7.40 32.39 -3.78
C SER A 186 7.82 33.50 -4.75
N ASN A 187 8.77 33.22 -5.65
CA ASN A 187 9.28 34.21 -6.60
C ASN A 187 8.21 34.69 -7.61
N ASP A 188 7.21 33.86 -7.88
CA ASP A 188 6.13 34.10 -8.82
C ASP A 188 4.80 34.48 -8.15
N GLY A 189 4.80 34.70 -6.83
CA GLY A 189 3.59 35.06 -6.08
C GLY A 189 2.55 33.93 -5.99
N LYS A 190 2.93 32.67 -6.25
CA LYS A 190 2.02 31.52 -6.29
C LYS A 190 2.35 30.47 -5.24
N ALA A 191 1.32 29.76 -4.80
CA ALA A 191 1.47 28.58 -3.95
C ALA A 191 1.14 27.31 -4.75
N LEU A 192 1.89 26.24 -4.46
CA LEU A 192 1.59 24.89 -4.92
C LEU A 192 0.75 24.18 -3.85
N ILE A 193 -0.45 23.75 -4.24
CA ILE A 193 -1.41 23.04 -3.40
C ILE A 193 -1.43 21.58 -3.86
N GLN A 194 -1.31 20.64 -2.93
CA GLN A 194 -1.29 19.21 -3.24
C GLN A 194 -2.15 18.43 -2.23
N SER A 195 -2.72 17.30 -2.68
CA SER A 195 -3.32 16.33 -1.78
C SER A 195 -2.29 15.80 -0.77
N ASP A 196 -2.66 15.77 0.52
CA ASP A 196 -1.80 15.20 1.56
C ASP A 196 -1.93 13.68 1.58
N LEU A 197 -0.92 13.00 1.04
CA LEU A 197 -0.97 11.55 0.84
C LEU A 197 -0.62 10.76 2.11
N ARG A 198 -0.35 11.40 3.26
CA ARG A 198 -0.12 10.68 4.53
C ARG A 198 -1.39 9.93 4.92
N ALA A 199 -1.27 8.70 5.44
CA ALA A 199 -2.42 7.80 5.67
C ALA A 199 -3.58 8.46 6.46
N HIS A 200 -3.30 9.08 7.61
CA HIS A 200 -4.31 9.80 8.39
C HIS A 200 -5.00 10.99 7.67
N CYS A 201 -4.43 11.48 6.58
CA CYS A 201 -4.93 12.62 5.79
C CYS A 201 -5.71 12.22 4.53
N SER A 202 -5.60 10.97 4.06
CA SER A 202 -6.15 10.54 2.77
C SER A 202 -7.14 9.38 2.94
N PRO A 203 -8.46 9.64 2.94
CA PRO A 203 -9.48 8.59 3.10
C PRO A 203 -9.41 7.48 2.05
N SER A 204 -9.16 7.81 0.77
CA SER A 204 -9.02 6.82 -0.30
C SER A 204 -7.83 5.89 -0.06
N ARG A 205 -6.69 6.44 0.36
CA ARG A 205 -5.51 5.65 0.71
C ARG A 205 -5.75 4.76 1.93
N ARG A 206 -6.47 5.24 2.94
CA ARG A 206 -6.83 4.43 4.13
C ARG A 206 -7.62 3.18 3.75
N LYS A 207 -8.51 3.26 2.75
CA LYS A 207 -9.24 2.10 2.23
C LYS A 207 -8.29 1.09 1.60
N ASN A 208 -7.31 1.55 0.82
CA ASN A 208 -6.31 0.69 0.18
C ASN A 208 -5.41 0.00 1.22
N ILE A 209 -4.98 0.73 2.27
CA ILE A 209 -4.23 0.15 3.41
C ILE A 209 -5.04 -0.92 4.13
N ALA A 210 -6.33 -0.67 4.39
CA ALA A 210 -7.21 -1.66 5.03
C ALA A 210 -7.39 -2.91 4.13
N HIS A 211 -7.46 -2.72 2.81
CA HIS A 211 -7.59 -3.82 1.86
C HIS A 211 -6.35 -4.72 1.85
N VAL A 212 -5.14 -4.15 1.72
CA VAL A 212 -3.90 -4.97 1.77
C VAL A 212 -3.73 -5.64 3.15
N ALA A 213 -4.19 -5.00 4.22
CA ALA A 213 -4.19 -5.60 5.55
C ALA A 213 -5.13 -6.81 5.66
N GLN A 214 -6.29 -6.75 4.99
CA GLN A 214 -7.21 -7.88 4.91
C GLN A 214 -6.59 -9.04 4.14
N LEU A 215 -5.97 -8.76 2.99
CA LEU A 215 -5.27 -9.78 2.20
C LEU A 215 -4.18 -10.47 3.03
N LEU A 216 -3.34 -9.69 3.71
CA LEU A 216 -2.24 -10.24 4.51
C LEU A 216 -2.76 -11.07 5.70
N ALA A 217 -3.77 -10.57 6.43
CA ALA A 217 -4.35 -11.29 7.56
C ALA A 217 -4.99 -12.62 7.12
N THR A 218 -5.69 -12.62 5.97
CA THR A 218 -6.26 -13.83 5.37
C THR A 218 -5.19 -14.83 4.90
N ARG A 219 -4.06 -14.35 4.36
CA ARG A 219 -2.95 -15.23 3.98
C ARG A 219 -2.29 -15.86 5.19
N ILE A 220 -2.01 -15.05 6.21
CA ILE A 220 -1.37 -15.52 7.45
C ILE A 220 -2.24 -16.55 8.15
N SER A 221 -3.57 -16.38 8.12
CA SER A 221 -4.51 -17.32 8.76
C SER A 221 -4.58 -18.69 8.08
N LYS A 222 -3.99 -18.86 6.89
CA LYS A 222 -3.95 -20.13 6.16
C LYS A 222 -2.61 -20.80 6.39
N GLN A 223 -2.66 -22.04 6.89
CA GLN A 223 -1.47 -22.87 7.10
C GLN A 223 -1.26 -23.83 5.94
N CYS A 224 -0.01 -24.17 5.66
CA CYS A 224 0.34 -25.22 4.73
C CYS A 224 -0.15 -26.57 5.27
N LYS A 225 -0.85 -27.35 4.44
CA LYS A 225 -1.35 -28.68 4.83
C LYS A 225 -0.26 -29.74 5.05
N VAL A 226 0.99 -29.45 4.68
CA VAL A 226 2.13 -30.39 4.73
C VAL A 226 3.04 -30.12 5.92
N CYS A 227 3.34 -28.85 6.20
CA CYS A 227 4.30 -28.47 7.25
C CYS A 227 3.71 -27.50 8.28
N ASP A 228 2.40 -27.22 8.22
CA ASP A 228 1.65 -26.34 9.12
C ASP A 228 2.16 -24.89 9.20
N ALA A 229 3.11 -24.49 8.34
CA ALA A 229 3.64 -23.14 8.31
C ALA A 229 2.54 -22.14 7.90
N PRO A 230 2.40 -21.01 8.61
CA PRO A 230 1.43 -19.97 8.26
C PRO A 230 1.85 -19.24 6.97
N GLY A 231 0.88 -18.65 6.29
CA GLY A 231 1.14 -17.86 5.08
C GLY A 231 0.90 -18.58 3.76
N TRP A 232 0.16 -19.69 3.78
CA TRP A 232 -0.27 -20.38 2.55
C TRP A 232 -1.08 -19.43 1.67
N GLY A 233 -0.62 -19.21 0.45
CA GLY A 233 -1.19 -18.21 -0.44
C GLY A 233 -0.61 -18.25 -1.83
N ARG A 234 -0.98 -17.28 -2.67
CA ARG A 234 -0.47 -17.18 -4.04
C ARG A 234 1.04 -16.94 -4.02
N VAL A 235 1.77 -17.77 -4.76
CA VAL A 235 3.23 -17.67 -4.92
C VAL A 235 3.62 -17.41 -6.37
N ASP A 236 2.80 -17.82 -7.34
CA ASP A 236 3.05 -17.56 -8.77
C ASP A 236 1.74 -17.69 -9.59
N TYR A 237 1.88 -17.65 -10.90
CA TYR A 237 0.87 -17.96 -11.89
C TYR A 237 1.40 -19.00 -12.88
N GLU A 238 0.55 -19.96 -13.23
CA GLU A 238 0.78 -20.75 -14.44
C GLU A 238 0.45 -19.88 -15.65
N ARG A 239 1.40 -19.77 -16.59
CA ARG A 239 1.27 -18.96 -17.80
C ARG A 239 1.40 -19.82 -19.05
N GLY A 240 0.93 -19.29 -20.17
CA GLY A 240 0.93 -19.99 -21.46
C GLY A 240 -0.49 -20.40 -21.83
N LEU A 241 -1.03 -19.74 -22.85
CA LEU A 241 -2.34 -20.00 -23.41
C LEU A 241 -2.29 -19.88 -24.91
N GLU A 242 -3.10 -20.66 -25.61
CA GLU A 242 -3.32 -20.48 -27.04
C GLU A 242 -4.48 -19.51 -27.27
N CYS A 243 -4.34 -18.64 -28.28
CA CYS A 243 -5.47 -17.84 -28.73
C CYS A 243 -6.53 -18.76 -29.35
N ILE A 244 -7.79 -18.61 -28.93
CA ILE A 244 -8.90 -19.44 -29.43
C ILE A 244 -9.16 -19.25 -30.94
N THR A 245 -8.68 -18.14 -31.53
CA THR A 245 -8.90 -17.82 -32.95
C THR A 245 -7.71 -18.23 -33.83
N CYS A 246 -6.50 -17.74 -33.53
CA CYS A 246 -5.33 -17.99 -34.38
C CYS A 246 -4.47 -19.19 -33.94
N GLY A 247 -4.73 -19.76 -32.76
CA GLY A 247 -3.93 -20.86 -32.20
C GLY A 247 -2.53 -20.45 -31.74
N GLU A 248 -2.18 -19.16 -31.80
CA GLU A 248 -0.85 -18.71 -31.41
C GLU A 248 -0.66 -18.80 -29.89
N HIS A 249 0.49 -19.34 -29.48
CA HIS A 249 0.86 -19.48 -28.08
C HIS A 249 1.31 -18.14 -27.48
N LYS A 250 0.67 -17.72 -26.40
CA LYS A 250 0.95 -16.51 -25.63
C LYS A 250 1.57 -16.87 -24.28
N PRO A 251 2.91 -16.87 -24.18
CA PRO A 251 3.63 -17.42 -23.02
C PRO A 251 3.41 -16.62 -21.73
N LEU A 252 3.01 -15.35 -21.82
CA LEU A 252 2.78 -14.49 -20.65
C LEU A 252 1.32 -14.50 -20.17
N ALA A 253 0.41 -15.07 -20.95
CA ALA A 253 -1.01 -15.07 -20.60
C ALA A 253 -1.27 -15.99 -19.42
N ILE A 254 -1.92 -15.46 -18.38
CA ILE A 254 -2.18 -16.18 -17.11
C ILE A 254 -3.31 -17.19 -17.30
N LYS A 255 -3.00 -18.46 -17.02
CA LYS A 255 -3.93 -19.58 -17.08
C LYS A 255 -4.62 -19.83 -15.74
N ARG A 256 -3.84 -19.87 -14.65
CA ARG A 256 -4.33 -20.01 -13.27
C ARG A 256 -3.33 -19.47 -12.27
N GLU A 257 -3.80 -19.26 -11.04
CA GLU A 257 -2.93 -18.98 -9.90
C GLU A 257 -2.22 -20.24 -9.41
N ILE A 258 -1.04 -20.08 -8.80
CA ILE A 258 -0.33 -21.13 -8.09
C ILE A 258 -0.28 -20.72 -6.62
N PHE A 259 -0.82 -21.58 -5.75
CA PHE A 259 -0.77 -21.44 -4.30
C PHE A 259 0.36 -22.29 -3.74
N GLY A 260 1.07 -21.80 -2.74
CA GLY A 260 2.22 -22.51 -2.20
C GLY A 260 2.57 -22.14 -0.77
N CYS A 261 3.39 -22.98 -0.18
CA CYS A 261 4.01 -22.74 1.11
C CYS A 261 5.27 -21.88 0.92
N ILE A 262 5.52 -20.97 1.86
CA ILE A 262 6.76 -20.19 1.87
C ILE A 262 7.90 -20.89 2.61
N SER A 263 7.62 -22.04 3.27
CA SER A 263 8.58 -22.77 4.12
C SER A 263 8.94 -24.17 3.59
N CYS A 264 8.17 -24.72 2.66
CA CYS A 264 8.43 -26.02 2.05
C CYS A 264 8.05 -25.99 0.56
N GLU A 265 8.36 -27.08 -0.15
CA GLU A 265 8.15 -27.16 -1.61
C GLU A 265 6.70 -27.48 -2.02
N HIS A 266 5.76 -27.53 -1.08
CA HIS A 266 4.37 -27.86 -1.39
C HIS A 266 3.68 -26.70 -2.12
N TRP A 267 3.03 -27.01 -3.24
CA TRP A 267 2.23 -26.08 -4.03
C TRP A 267 1.02 -26.78 -4.67
N GLU A 268 0.02 -25.99 -5.02
CA GLU A 268 -1.22 -26.43 -5.67
C GLU A 268 -1.63 -25.42 -6.75
N GLY A 269 -2.10 -25.93 -7.88
CA GLY A 269 -2.76 -25.09 -8.88
C GLY A 269 -4.13 -24.65 -8.37
N GLY A 270 -4.42 -23.36 -8.49
CA GLY A 270 -5.76 -22.83 -8.30
C GLY A 270 -6.72 -23.20 -9.43
N GLU A 271 -7.92 -22.66 -9.35
CA GLU A 271 -8.91 -22.77 -10.43
C GLU A 271 -8.39 -22.11 -11.71
N LEU A 272 -8.82 -22.64 -12.86
CA LEU A 272 -8.53 -22.03 -14.15
C LEU A 272 -9.19 -20.66 -14.21
N ILE A 273 -8.37 -19.63 -14.42
CA ILE A 273 -8.86 -18.29 -14.74
C ILE A 273 -9.39 -18.31 -16.18
N ARG A 274 -8.68 -19.01 -17.07
CA ARG A 274 -9.06 -19.20 -18.47
C ARG A 274 -8.31 -20.40 -19.07
N GLU A 275 -8.92 -21.04 -20.05
CA GLU A 275 -8.33 -22.17 -20.79
C GLU A 275 -7.69 -21.73 -22.11
N PHE A 276 -8.24 -20.67 -22.72
CA PHE A 276 -7.74 -20.04 -23.95
C PHE A 276 -7.65 -18.53 -23.78
N LEU A 277 -6.86 -17.88 -24.65
CA LEU A 277 -6.80 -16.42 -24.72
C LEU A 277 -7.85 -15.88 -25.69
N ASP A 278 -8.63 -14.90 -25.23
CA ASP A 278 -9.53 -14.11 -26.07
C ASP A 278 -8.73 -13.35 -27.15
N PRO A 279 -9.15 -13.38 -28.44
CA PRO A 279 -8.47 -12.64 -29.50
C PRO A 279 -8.32 -11.14 -29.22
N ALA A 280 -9.18 -10.52 -28.40
CA ALA A 280 -9.04 -9.12 -27.98
C ALA A 280 -7.75 -8.84 -27.18
N HIS A 281 -7.15 -9.88 -26.59
CA HIS A 281 -5.90 -9.80 -25.83
C HIS A 281 -4.72 -10.46 -26.56
N CYS A 282 -4.90 -10.87 -27.82
CA CYS A 282 -3.86 -11.46 -28.65
C CYS A 282 -3.27 -10.38 -29.55
N ASP A 283 -1.99 -10.07 -29.39
CA ASP A 283 -1.23 -9.09 -30.20
C ASP A 283 -1.14 -9.43 -31.70
N PHE A 284 -1.49 -10.66 -32.09
CA PHE A 284 -1.61 -11.04 -33.50
C PHE A 284 -3.03 -10.84 -34.07
N CYS A 285 -4.06 -11.14 -33.28
CA CYS A 285 -5.45 -10.93 -33.70
C CYS A 285 -5.92 -9.48 -33.51
N ASN A 286 -5.36 -8.79 -32.52
CA ASN A 286 -5.64 -7.42 -32.12
C ASN A 286 -4.31 -6.69 -31.82
N PRO A 287 -3.56 -6.33 -32.88
CA PRO A 287 -2.29 -5.60 -32.76
C PRO A 287 -2.45 -4.16 -32.25
#